data_AF-A0A661MGX4-F1
#
_entry.id   AF-A0A661MGX4-F1
#
_cell.length_a   1.000
_cell.length_b   1.000
_cell.length_c   1.000
_cell.angle_alpha   90.00
_cell.angle_beta   90.00
_cell.angle_gamma   90.00
#
_symmetry.space_group_name_H-M   'P 1'
#
loop_
_entity.id
_entity.type
_entity.pdbx_description
1 polymer ?
#
loop_
_entity_poly.entity_id
_entity_poly.type
_entity_poly.pdbx_seq_one_letter_code
_entity_poly.pdbx_strand_id
1 'polypeptide(L)'
;MTEKCGICGCELNRSGNYATPTPEGRSHATAHHYVAERFFGRSANRKGKQRTPVFDTCPWGVEGEKAVFCYECHEELIHNPVFLPDDVEGFAELVVHRGLAESTKTESRNKLAGRIELLHKVVSRGIAELQEDYSNRQG
;
A
#
# COMPACT_ATOMS: atom_id res chain seq x y z
N MET A 1 25.22 -9.08 -6.58
CA MET A 1 24.02 -9.25 -7.41
C MET A 1 23.37 -7.89 -7.57
N THR A 2 22.86 -7.56 -8.75
CA THR A 2 22.10 -6.31 -8.97
C THR A 2 20.76 -6.41 -8.24
N GLU A 3 20.44 -5.43 -7.40
CA GLU A 3 19.13 -5.32 -6.73
C GLU A 3 18.03 -5.15 -7.77
N LYS A 4 16.89 -5.83 -7.61
CA LYS A 4 15.77 -5.79 -8.57
C LYS A 4 14.53 -5.18 -7.92
N CYS A 5 13.71 -4.50 -8.72
CA CYS A 5 12.41 -3.98 -8.27
C CYS A 5 11.49 -5.12 -7.84
N GLY A 6 10.89 -5.02 -6.65
CA GLY A 6 9.97 -6.02 -6.11
C GLY A 6 8.63 -6.17 -6.86
N ILE A 7 8.34 -5.32 -7.85
CA ILE A 7 7.11 -5.40 -8.68
C ILE A 7 7.45 -5.75 -10.13
N CYS A 8 8.18 -4.88 -10.83
CA CYS A 8 8.44 -5.06 -12.26
C CYS A 8 9.72 -5.83 -12.59
N GLY A 9 10.55 -6.15 -11.59
CA GLY A 9 11.79 -6.92 -11.78
C GLY A 9 12.93 -6.21 -12.51
N CYS A 10 12.81 -4.91 -12.80
CA CYS A 10 13.89 -4.14 -13.43
C CYS A 10 15.12 -4.01 -12.51
N GLU A 11 16.28 -3.72 -13.10
CA GLU A 11 17.50 -3.42 -12.35
C GLU A 11 17.39 -2.08 -11.65
N LEU A 12 17.79 -2.05 -10.39
CA LEU A 12 17.78 -0.83 -9.60
C LEU A 12 19.18 -0.22 -9.52
N ASN A 13 19.20 1.10 -9.40
CA ASN A 13 20.41 1.86 -9.09
C ASN A 13 20.20 2.72 -7.85
N ARG A 14 21.28 3.22 -7.26
CA ARG A 14 21.27 4.19 -6.15
C ARG A 14 22.06 5.45 -6.52
N SER A 15 22.28 5.67 -7.81
CA SER A 15 23.04 6.82 -8.32
C SER A 15 22.17 8.08 -8.28
N GLY A 16 22.81 9.24 -8.23
CA GLY A 16 22.11 10.52 -8.15
C GLY A 16 21.43 10.83 -9.48
N ASN A 17 20.10 10.71 -9.55
CA ASN A 17 19.20 11.26 -10.58
C ASN A 17 17.72 10.93 -10.27
N TYR A 18 17.35 10.86 -8.98
CA TYR A 18 16.02 10.47 -8.50
C TYR A 18 14.89 11.22 -9.23
N ALA A 19 13.85 10.49 -9.66
CA ALA A 19 12.64 11.04 -10.29
C ALA A 19 12.87 11.81 -11.60
N THR A 20 14.06 11.74 -12.21
CA THR A 20 14.26 12.32 -13.55
C THR A 20 13.60 11.43 -14.62
N PRO A 21 13.15 11.99 -15.77
CA PRO A 21 12.51 11.22 -16.86
C PRO A 21 13.52 10.39 -17.67
N THR A 22 14.64 10.01 -17.05
CA THR A 22 15.67 9.15 -17.64
C THR A 22 15.49 7.72 -17.13
N PRO A 23 15.98 6.70 -17.85
CA PRO A 23 15.98 5.32 -17.34
C PRO A 23 16.65 5.19 -15.97
N GLU A 24 17.75 5.93 -15.74
CA GLU A 24 18.45 5.95 -14.45
C GLU A 24 17.56 6.51 -13.34
N GLY A 25 16.92 7.67 -13.56
CA GLY A 25 16.02 8.27 -12.57
C GLY A 25 14.78 7.43 -12.27
N ARG A 26 14.19 6.84 -13.31
CA ARG A 26 13.01 5.96 -13.21
C ARG A 26 13.31 4.62 -12.54
N SER A 27 14.57 4.16 -12.58
CA SER A 27 15.04 2.92 -11.93
C SER A 27 15.70 3.13 -10.56
N HIS A 28 15.61 4.34 -9.98
CA HIS A 28 16.19 4.61 -8.67
C HIS A 28 15.55 3.76 -7.56
N ALA A 29 16.39 3.09 -6.77
CA ALA A 29 16.00 2.21 -5.67
C ALA A 29 15.38 3.01 -4.52
N THR A 30 14.14 2.72 -4.19
CA THR A 30 13.42 3.35 -3.08
C THR A 30 12.80 2.29 -2.18
N ALA A 31 13.08 2.38 -0.87
CA ALA A 31 12.55 1.45 0.12
C ALA A 31 11.16 1.91 0.60
N HIS A 32 10.22 0.98 0.69
CA HIS A 32 8.85 1.22 1.09
C HIS A 32 8.42 0.21 2.15
N HIS A 33 7.74 0.66 3.21
CA HIS A 33 7.20 -0.24 4.23
C HIS A 33 5.95 -0.92 3.71
N TYR A 34 5.81 -2.24 3.86
CA TYR A 34 4.57 -2.95 3.48
C TYR A 34 3.34 -2.39 4.19
N VAL A 35 3.51 -1.98 5.45
CA VAL A 35 2.48 -1.33 6.25
C VAL A 35 2.99 0.02 6.71
N ALA A 36 2.25 1.09 6.40
CA ALA A 36 2.67 2.45 6.69
C ALA A 36 2.87 2.68 8.20
N GLU A 37 4.05 3.17 8.59
CA GLU A 37 4.40 3.41 10.00
C GLU A 37 3.44 4.36 10.74
N ARG A 38 2.76 5.23 10.00
CA ARG A 38 1.73 6.14 10.54
C ARG A 38 0.54 5.40 11.17
N PHE A 39 0.30 4.15 10.78
CA PHE A 39 -0.73 3.32 11.41
C PHE A 39 -0.35 2.88 12.81
N PHE A 40 0.93 2.96 13.18
CA PHE A 40 1.46 2.64 14.52
C PHE A 40 1.87 3.91 15.28
N GLY A 41 1.34 5.08 14.88
CA GLY A 41 1.59 6.35 15.56
C GLY A 41 2.98 6.95 15.31
N ARG A 42 3.80 6.34 14.45
CA ARG A 42 5.16 6.81 14.12
C ARG A 42 5.15 7.75 12.91
N SER A 43 6.04 8.75 12.92
CA SER A 43 6.21 9.68 11.79
C SER A 43 7.68 10.08 11.65
N ALA A 44 8.24 9.89 10.45
CA ALA A 44 9.59 10.34 10.11
C ALA A 44 9.74 11.88 10.20
N ASN A 45 8.68 12.63 9.91
CA ASN A 45 8.69 14.10 9.82
C ASN A 45 8.54 14.80 11.18
N ARG A 46 8.23 14.07 12.26
CA ARG A 46 8.03 14.62 13.62
C ARG A 46 8.52 13.64 14.67
N LYS A 47 9.84 13.38 14.68
CA LYS A 47 10.49 12.53 15.70
C LYS A 47 10.06 13.00 17.11
N GLY A 48 9.57 12.07 17.93
CA GLY A 48 9.18 12.30 19.33
C GLY A 48 7.72 12.69 19.59
N LYS A 49 6.86 12.89 18.56
CA LYS A 49 5.41 13.08 18.74
C LYS A 49 4.64 11.86 18.27
N GLN A 50 4.41 10.91 19.18
CA GLN A 50 3.61 9.72 18.91
C GLN A 50 2.13 10.12 18.83
N ARG A 51 1.46 9.79 17.72
CA ARG A 51 0.00 9.96 17.58
C ARG A 51 -0.70 8.69 18.05
N THR A 52 -1.98 8.81 18.39
CA THR A 52 -2.84 7.64 18.63
C THR A 52 -2.76 6.70 17.42
N PRO A 53 -2.26 5.46 17.61
CA PRO A 53 -2.14 4.49 16.53
C PRO A 53 -3.53 4.12 15.99
N VAL A 54 -3.54 3.61 14.76
CA VAL A 54 -4.70 2.94 14.17
C VAL A 54 -4.73 1.49 14.60
N PHE A 55 -3.56 0.85 14.67
CA PHE A 55 -3.40 -0.52 15.11
C PHE A 55 -2.47 -0.58 16.32
N ASP A 56 -2.90 -1.25 17.38
CA ASP A 56 -2.02 -1.58 18.51
C ASP A 56 -1.04 -2.71 18.16
N THR A 57 -1.44 -3.59 17.24
CA THR A 57 -0.63 -4.69 16.71
C THR A 57 -0.92 -4.83 15.22
N CYS A 58 0.13 -5.02 14.41
CA CYS A 58 -0.02 -5.20 12.97
C CYS A 58 -0.84 -6.47 12.65
N PRO A 59 -2.01 -6.34 11.99
CA PRO A 59 -2.86 -7.50 11.70
C PRO A 59 -2.23 -8.46 10.68
N TRP A 60 -1.18 -8.03 9.97
CA TRP A 60 -0.46 -8.83 8.98
C TRP A 60 0.89 -9.36 9.46
N GLY A 61 1.33 -9.01 10.68
CA GLY A 61 2.62 -9.47 11.21
C GLY A 61 3.88 -8.89 10.55
N VAL A 62 3.75 -8.05 9.52
CA VAL A 62 4.88 -7.49 8.73
C VAL A 62 5.22 -6.04 9.10
N GLU A 63 5.05 -5.68 10.38
CA GLU A 63 5.37 -4.33 10.85
C GLU A 63 6.86 -4.01 10.70
N GLY A 64 7.18 -2.85 10.10
CA GLY A 64 8.57 -2.42 9.92
C GLY A 64 9.30 -3.10 8.77
N GLU A 65 8.72 -4.15 8.20
CA GLU A 65 9.24 -4.80 7.00
C GLU A 65 9.11 -3.91 5.76
N LYS A 66 10.10 -4.01 4.88
CA LYS A 66 10.24 -3.17 3.69
C LYS A 66 10.53 -4.01 2.46
N ALA A 67 10.08 -3.51 1.32
CA ALA A 67 10.56 -3.90 0.00
C ALA A 67 11.28 -2.73 -0.68
N VAL A 68 12.02 -3.03 -1.73
CA VAL A 68 12.68 -2.03 -2.57
C VAL A 68 12.07 -2.06 -3.97
N PHE A 69 11.76 -0.87 -4.48
CA PHE A 69 11.11 -0.67 -5.76
C PHE A 69 11.87 0.36 -6.59
N CYS A 70 11.65 0.35 -7.91
CA CYS A 70 12.05 1.48 -8.76
C CYS A 70 11.15 2.68 -8.47
N TYR A 71 11.56 3.88 -8.92
CA TYR A 71 10.79 5.11 -8.75
C TYR A 71 9.37 4.97 -9.30
N GLU A 72 9.19 4.40 -10.50
CA GLU A 72 7.86 4.27 -11.11
C GLU A 72 6.94 3.35 -10.30
N CYS A 73 7.43 2.18 -9.90
CA CYS A 73 6.63 1.27 -9.09
C CYS A 73 6.36 1.83 -7.69
N HIS A 74 7.27 2.62 -7.12
CA HIS A 74 7.10 3.23 -5.81
C HIS A 74 6.16 4.44 -5.85
N GLU A 75 6.57 5.49 -6.55
CA GLU A 75 5.96 6.82 -6.52
C GLU A 75 4.79 6.94 -7.48
N GLU A 76 4.81 6.27 -8.62
CA GLU A 76 3.76 6.40 -9.63
C GLU A 76 2.67 5.32 -9.47
N LEU A 77 3.05 4.07 -9.14
CA LEU A 77 2.11 2.96 -9.01
C LEU A 77 1.54 2.81 -7.58
N ILE A 78 2.33 2.37 -6.60
CA ILE A 78 1.76 1.96 -5.29
C ILE A 78 1.29 3.14 -4.42
N HIS A 79 1.78 4.35 -4.66
CA HIS A 79 1.27 5.57 -4.01
C HIS A 79 0.05 6.17 -4.72
N ASN A 80 -0.24 5.80 -5.98
CA ASN A 80 -1.39 6.32 -6.74
C ASN A 80 -2.26 5.18 -7.31
N PRO A 81 -2.89 4.36 -6.45
CA PRO A 81 -3.89 3.42 -6.94
C PRO A 81 -5.01 4.17 -7.70
N VAL A 82 -5.40 3.66 -8.85
CA VAL A 82 -6.51 4.19 -9.65
C VAL A 82 -7.80 3.62 -9.10
N PHE A 83 -8.71 4.51 -8.67
CA PHE A 83 -10.08 4.16 -8.28
C PHE A 83 -11.05 4.94 -9.17
N LEU A 84 -11.92 4.21 -9.87
CA LEU A 84 -13.03 4.76 -10.64
C LEU A 84 -14.25 5.01 -9.73
N PRO A 85 -15.26 5.78 -10.18
CA PRO A 85 -16.47 6.00 -9.41
C PRO A 85 -17.11 4.70 -8.88
N ASP A 86 -17.27 3.69 -9.74
CA ASP A 86 -17.86 2.40 -9.38
C ASP A 86 -17.04 1.65 -8.31
N ASP A 87 -15.71 1.78 -8.33
CA ASP A 87 -14.84 1.17 -7.30
C ASP A 87 -15.08 1.83 -5.93
N VAL A 88 -15.21 3.16 -5.93
CA VAL A 88 -15.46 3.95 -4.71
C VAL A 88 -16.85 3.64 -4.17
N GLU A 89 -17.86 3.58 -5.03
CA GLU A 89 -19.24 3.25 -4.67
C GLU A 89 -19.34 1.83 -4.12
N GLY A 90 -18.81 0.83 -4.84
CA GLY A 90 -18.81 -0.56 -4.40
C GLY A 90 -18.04 -0.75 -3.09
N PHE A 91 -16.90 -0.08 -2.91
CA PHE A 91 -16.18 -0.11 -1.63
C PHE A 91 -16.97 0.57 -0.51
N ALA A 92 -17.65 1.69 -0.79
CA ALA A 92 -18.49 2.37 0.21
C ALA A 92 -19.65 1.49 0.68
N GLU A 93 -20.30 0.74 -0.23
CA GLU A 93 -21.32 -0.23 0.13
C GLU A 93 -20.77 -1.33 1.06
N LEU A 94 -19.59 -1.87 0.76
CA LEU A 94 -18.92 -2.84 1.64
C LEU A 94 -18.63 -2.24 3.03
N VAL A 95 -18.22 -0.97 3.08
CA VAL A 95 -17.99 -0.24 4.35
C VAL A 95 -19.28 -0.10 5.16
N VAL A 96 -20.41 0.22 4.51
CA VAL A 96 -21.73 0.29 5.17
C VAL A 96 -22.16 -1.09 5.67
N HIS A 97 -22.12 -2.12 4.81
CA HIS A 97 -22.51 -3.49 5.18
C HIS A 97 -21.69 -4.08 6.33
N ARG A 98 -20.44 -3.64 6.49
CA ARG A 98 -19.56 -4.05 7.58
C ARG A 98 -19.71 -3.22 8.85
N GLY A 99 -20.61 -2.24 8.89
CA GLY A 99 -20.77 -1.34 10.04
C GLY A 99 -19.59 -0.38 10.25
N LEU A 100 -18.76 -0.19 9.23
CA LEU A 100 -17.54 0.65 9.27
C LEU A 100 -17.81 2.10 8.84
N ALA A 101 -19.01 2.39 8.33
CA ALA A 101 -19.43 3.74 7.99
C ALA A 101 -19.62 4.62 9.23
N GLU A 102 -19.47 5.93 9.07
CA GLU A 102 -19.61 6.94 10.12
C GLU A 102 -20.38 8.13 9.57
N SER A 103 -21.41 8.59 10.29
CA SER A 103 -22.07 9.87 9.98
C SER A 103 -21.25 11.06 10.50
N THR A 104 -20.56 10.89 11.62
CA THR A 104 -19.63 11.86 12.21
C THR A 104 -18.37 11.15 12.72
N LYS A 105 -17.25 11.86 12.76
CA LYS A 105 -15.99 11.31 13.28
C LYS A 105 -16.05 11.17 14.80
N THR A 106 -15.49 10.06 15.28
CA THR A 106 -15.31 9.79 16.71
C THR A 106 -13.82 9.81 17.07
N GLU A 107 -13.51 9.89 18.37
CA GLU A 107 -12.13 9.73 18.86
C GLU A 107 -11.55 8.34 18.56
N SER A 108 -12.41 7.32 18.45
CA SER A 108 -11.99 5.97 18.12
C SER A 108 -11.61 5.84 16.65
N ARG A 109 -10.49 5.16 16.39
CA ARG A 109 -10.01 4.86 15.03
C ARG A 109 -10.35 3.44 14.56
N ASN A 110 -11.14 2.67 15.32
CA ASN A 110 -11.46 1.28 15.01
C ASN A 110 -12.15 1.12 13.64
N LYS A 111 -13.04 2.05 13.27
CA LYS A 111 -13.67 2.03 11.94
C LYS A 111 -12.69 2.36 10.82
N LEU A 112 -11.64 3.14 11.09
CA LEU A 112 -10.56 3.33 10.12
C LEU A 112 -9.71 2.06 10.00
N ALA A 113 -9.33 1.42 11.11
CA ALA A 113 -8.63 0.14 11.13
C ALA A 113 -9.37 -0.91 10.28
N GLY A 114 -10.66 -1.10 10.53
CA GLY A 114 -11.48 -2.03 9.77
C GLY A 114 -11.61 -1.67 8.28
N ARG A 115 -11.60 -0.38 7.91
CA ARG A 115 -11.59 0.03 6.49
C ARG A 115 -10.27 -0.32 5.80
N ILE A 116 -9.14 -0.14 6.48
CA ILE A 116 -7.82 -0.48 5.93
C ILE A 116 -7.73 -2.00 5.73
N GLU A 117 -8.15 -2.78 6.73
CA GLU A 117 -8.21 -4.25 6.60
C GLU A 117 -9.14 -4.69 5.47
N LEU A 118 -10.31 -4.06 5.34
CA LEU A 118 -11.27 -4.35 4.27
C LEU A 118 -10.69 -4.03 2.89
N LEU A 119 -10.00 -2.89 2.72
CA LEU A 119 -9.36 -2.54 1.46
C LEU A 119 -8.27 -3.54 1.09
N HIS A 120 -7.43 -3.93 2.05
CA HIS A 120 -6.43 -4.98 1.82
C HIS A 120 -7.09 -6.30 1.38
N LYS A 121 -8.23 -6.67 1.98
CA LYS A 121 -8.99 -7.86 1.60
C LYS A 121 -9.54 -7.78 0.17
N VAL A 122 -10.00 -6.62 -0.28
CA VAL A 122 -10.43 -6.40 -1.68
C VAL A 122 -9.26 -6.64 -2.62
N VAL A 123 -8.11 -6.01 -2.36
CA VAL A 123 -6.89 -6.17 -3.16
C VAL A 123 -6.43 -7.64 -3.19
N SER A 124 -6.36 -8.30 -2.03
CA SER A 124 -5.94 -9.71 -1.94
C SER A 124 -6.85 -10.65 -2.73
N ARG A 125 -8.17 -10.41 -2.71
CA ARG A 125 -9.14 -11.19 -3.49
C ARG A 125 -8.96 -10.98 -4.98
N GLY A 126 -8.84 -9.72 -5.44
CA GLY A 126 -8.62 -9.42 -6.85
C GLY A 126 -7.32 -10.02 -7.38
N ILE A 127 -6.23 -10.00 -6.59
CA ILE A 127 -4.97 -10.66 -6.98
C ILE A 127 -5.16 -12.17 -7.13
N ALA A 128 -5.79 -12.82 -6.15
CA ALA A 128 -5.99 -14.27 -6.17
C ALA A 128 -6.87 -14.70 -7.37
N GLU A 129 -7.96 -13.97 -7.61
CA GLU A 129 -8.87 -14.22 -8.74
C GLU A 129 -8.14 -14.11 -10.09
N LEU A 130 -7.34 -13.04 -10.28
CA LEU A 130 -6.57 -12.88 -11.52
C LEU A 130 -5.49 -13.98 -11.69
N GLN A 131 -4.85 -14.43 -10.61
CA GLN A 131 -3.87 -15.52 -10.67
C GLN A 131 -4.51 -16.87 -11.03
N GLU A 132 -5.70 -17.15 -10.52
CA GLU A 132 -6.49 -18.32 -10.87
C GLU A 132 -6.86 -18.30 -12.36
N ASP A 133 -7.33 -17.14 -12.85
CA ASP A 133 -7.63 -16.90 -14.26
C ASP A 133 -6.42 -17.17 -15.18
N TYR A 134 -5.23 -16.71 -14.78
CA TYR A 134 -4.00 -16.97 -15.55
C TYR A 134 -3.63 -18.45 -15.56
N SER A 135 -3.78 -19.14 -14.44
CA SER A 135 -3.46 -20.57 -14.32
C SER A 135 -4.40 -21.42 -15.19
N ASN A 136 -5.68 -21.08 -15.21
CA ASN A 136 -6.71 -21.79 -15.97
C ASN A 136 -6.62 -21.55 -17.49
N ARG A 137 -6.01 -20.45 -17.95
CA ARG A 137 -5.81 -20.16 -19.38
C ARG A 137 -4.56 -20.81 -19.98
N GLN A 138 -3.65 -21.31 -19.15
CA GLN A 138 -2.39 -21.95 -19.58
C GLN A 138 -2.42 -23.49 -19.49
N GLY A 139 -3.48 -24.07 -18.90
CA GLY A 139 -3.74 -25.51 -18.90
C GLY A 139 -4.71 -25.93 -19.98
#